data_AF-A0A4Z0B410-F1
#
_entry.id   AF-A0A4Z0B410-F1
#
_cell.length_a   1.000
_cell.length_b   1.000
_cell.length_c   1.000
_cell.angle_alpha   90.00
_cell.angle_beta   90.00
_cell.angle_gamma   90.00
#
_symmetry.space_group_name_H-M   'P 1'
#
loop_
_entity.id
_entity.type
_entity.pdbx_description
1 polymer ?
#
loop_
_entity_poly.entity_id
_entity_poly.type
_entity_poly.pdbx_seq_one_letter_code
_entity_poly.pdbx_strand_id
1 'polypeptide(L)'
;MSELTDFHVFWGAAMTIAEKQSASMDADGAEDFAKSLYDEYVEQGSPKNKKKWLTERLKDEFLCLQGKPIWVGEPSWFFHQGKPMVFLHQVLVSPSAQHIKERISLGDTVYVFGSKHLLKRPTGDIWTDIYRTIVQTYEGETAVEILE
;
A
#
# COMPACT_ATOMS: atom_id res chain seq x y z
N MET A 1 -6.10 4.72 29.13
CA MET A 1 -6.41 4.28 27.75
C MET A 1 -5.76 2.92 27.60
N SER A 2 -6.45 1.89 27.11
CA SER A 2 -5.79 0.59 26.88
C SER A 2 -4.80 0.72 25.73
N GLU A 3 -3.74 -0.09 25.73
CA GLU A 3 -2.73 -0.10 24.66
C GLU A 3 -3.37 -0.31 23.27
N LEU A 4 -4.40 -1.16 23.20
CA LEU A 4 -5.17 -1.41 21.98
C LEU A 4 -5.88 -0.14 21.47
N THR A 5 -6.39 0.71 22.37
CA THR A 5 -7.05 1.96 21.96
C THR A 5 -6.04 3.01 21.50
N ASP A 6 -4.84 3.08 22.10
CA ASP A 6 -3.80 4.01 21.64
C ASP A 6 -3.24 3.61 20.27
N PHE A 7 -3.03 2.31 20.03
CA PHE A 7 -2.61 1.78 18.73
C PHE A 7 -3.59 2.17 17.60
N HIS A 8 -4.89 1.94 17.77
CA HIS A 8 -5.87 2.29 16.73
C HIS A 8 -5.94 3.79 16.46
N VAL A 9 -5.83 4.63 17.50
CA VAL A 9 -5.77 6.09 17.34
C VAL A 9 -4.50 6.51 16.60
N PHE A 10 -3.37 5.86 16.89
CA PHE A 10 -2.12 6.09 16.17
C PHE A 10 -2.23 5.69 14.70
N TRP A 11 -2.75 4.49 14.42
CA TRP A 11 -2.92 3.99 13.06
C TRP A 11 -3.88 4.89 12.26
N GLY A 12 -5.01 5.31 12.81
CA GLY A 12 -5.90 6.27 12.15
C GLY A 12 -5.20 7.57 11.78
N ALA A 13 -4.30 8.08 12.63
CA ALA A 13 -3.49 9.25 12.30
C ALA A 13 -2.47 8.96 11.17
N ALA A 14 -1.89 7.76 11.14
CA ALA A 14 -0.97 7.33 10.08
C ALA A 14 -1.69 7.21 8.72
N MET A 15 -2.92 6.66 8.71
CA MET A 15 -3.78 6.59 7.50
C MET A 15 -4.00 7.97 6.88
N THR A 16 -4.40 8.96 7.70
CA THR A 16 -4.60 10.34 7.22
C THR A 16 -3.33 10.97 6.63
N ILE A 17 -2.14 10.53 7.05
CA ILE A 17 -0.86 10.99 6.47
C ILE A 17 -0.56 10.23 5.17
N ALA A 18 -0.83 8.93 5.11
CA ALA A 18 -0.66 8.13 3.91
C ALA A 18 -1.55 8.60 2.75
N GLU A 19 -2.82 8.93 3.04
CA GLU A 19 -3.78 9.46 2.05
C GLU A 19 -3.26 10.72 1.34
N LYS A 20 -2.58 11.61 2.07
CA LYS A 20 -1.96 12.83 1.49
C LYS A 20 -0.82 12.50 0.52
N GLN A 21 -0.31 11.28 0.58
CA GLN A 21 0.71 10.76 -0.32
C GLN A 21 0.12 9.94 -1.48
N SER A 22 -1.21 9.91 -1.63
CA SER A 22 -1.93 9.03 -2.57
C SER A 22 -1.72 7.56 -2.26
N ALA A 23 -1.58 7.22 -0.97
CA ALA A 23 -1.42 5.87 -0.46
C ALA A 23 -2.49 5.52 0.57
N SER A 24 -2.54 4.26 0.98
CA SER A 24 -3.45 3.77 2.02
C SER A 24 -2.72 2.88 3.02
N MET A 25 -3.34 2.66 4.17
CA MET A 25 -2.85 1.76 5.22
C MET A 25 -3.99 0.88 5.77
N ASP A 26 -4.90 0.48 4.90
CA ASP A 26 -6.08 -0.35 5.20
C ASP A 26 -6.09 -1.70 4.45
N ALA A 27 -5.19 -1.88 3.49
CA ALA A 27 -5.04 -3.11 2.72
C ALA A 27 -4.38 -4.24 3.52
N ASP A 28 -4.52 -5.48 3.02
CA ASP A 28 -3.87 -6.65 3.60
C ASP A 28 -2.35 -6.45 3.73
N GLY A 29 -1.83 -6.73 4.93
CA GLY A 29 -0.43 -6.53 5.30
C GLY A 29 -0.10 -5.13 5.83
N ALA A 30 -1.03 -4.17 5.80
CA ALA A 30 -0.83 -2.85 6.39
C ALA A 30 -0.73 -2.89 7.93
N GLU A 31 -1.41 -3.84 8.58
CA GLU A 31 -1.38 -3.99 10.04
C GLU A 31 0.04 -4.26 10.58
N ASP A 32 0.81 -5.13 9.91
CA ASP A 32 2.18 -5.45 10.31
C ASP A 32 3.09 -4.21 10.21
N PHE A 33 2.90 -3.42 9.16
CA PHE A 33 3.60 -2.15 9.00
C PHE A 33 3.18 -1.14 10.09
N ALA A 34 1.87 -1.02 10.36
CA ALA A 34 1.34 -0.12 11.38
C ALA A 34 1.84 -0.48 12.79
N LYS A 35 1.91 -1.77 13.13
CA LYS A 35 2.48 -2.26 14.39
C LYS A 35 3.96 -1.90 14.50
N SER A 36 4.76 -2.22 13.47
CA SER A 36 6.18 -1.85 13.46
C SER A 36 6.41 -0.34 13.61
N LEU A 37 5.56 0.47 12.97
CA LEU A 37 5.62 1.93 13.06
C LEU A 37 5.24 2.44 14.46
N TYR A 38 4.26 1.79 15.10
CA TYR A 38 3.85 2.12 16.46
C TYR A 38 4.90 1.72 17.50
N ASP A 39 5.51 0.54 17.35
CA ASP A 39 6.60 0.08 18.20
C ASP A 39 7.77 1.08 18.15
N GLU A 40 8.17 1.52 16.95
CA GLU A 40 9.20 2.55 16.76
C GLU A 40 8.83 3.88 17.46
N TYR A 41 7.56 4.29 17.37
CA TYR A 41 7.06 5.49 18.05
C TYR A 41 7.16 5.38 19.58
N VAL A 42 6.82 4.21 20.14
CA VAL A 42 6.89 3.94 21.59
C VAL A 42 8.34 3.86 22.06
N GLU A 43 9.21 3.19 21.32
CA GLU A 43 10.65 3.07 21.62
C GLU A 43 11.35 4.44 21.65
N GLN A 44 10.91 5.40 20.84
CA GLN A 44 11.38 6.78 20.86
C GLN A 44 10.78 7.63 22.00
N GLY A 45 10.06 7.01 22.94
CA GLY A 45 9.45 7.69 24.09
C GLY A 45 8.16 8.43 23.76
N SER A 46 7.43 7.98 22.73
CA SER A 46 6.14 8.53 22.30
C SER A 46 6.17 10.06 22.08
N PRO A 47 6.90 10.54 21.05
CA PRO A 47 7.04 11.97 20.77
C PRO A 47 5.72 12.74 20.82
N LYS A 48 5.67 13.82 21.62
CA LYS A 48 4.44 14.60 21.89
C LYS A 48 3.69 15.07 20.63
N ASN A 49 4.43 15.38 19.56
CA ASN A 49 3.83 15.77 18.28
C ASN A 49 3.75 14.58 17.31
N LYS A 50 2.81 13.68 17.59
CA LYS A 50 2.52 12.46 16.81
C LYS A 50 2.39 12.74 15.30
N LYS A 51 1.64 13.78 14.92
CA LYS A 51 1.41 14.13 13.51
C LYS A 51 2.68 14.54 12.78
N LYS A 52 3.52 15.37 13.41
CA LYS A 52 4.82 15.78 12.83
C LYS A 52 5.73 14.55 12.67
N TRP A 53 5.82 13.74 13.73
CA TRP A 53 6.63 12.51 13.72
C TRP A 53 6.19 11.56 12.59
N LEU A 54 4.89 11.28 12.47
CA LEU A 54 4.35 10.44 11.39
C LEU A 54 4.62 11.03 10.00
N THR A 55 4.49 12.36 9.85
CA THR A 55 4.76 13.03 8.56
C THR A 55 6.23 12.89 8.15
N GLU A 56 7.15 13.03 9.08
CA GLU A 56 8.59 12.86 8.82
C GLU A 56 8.93 11.40 8.55
N ARG A 57 8.39 10.48 9.36
CA ARG A 57 8.69 9.04 9.28
C ARG A 57 8.13 8.38 8.02
N LEU A 58 6.94 8.78 7.57
CA LEU A 58 6.27 8.20 6.39
C LEU A 58 6.67 8.87 5.06
N LYS A 59 7.52 9.89 5.08
CA LYS A 59 7.82 10.72 3.89
C LYS A 59 8.34 9.91 2.71
N ASP A 60 9.13 8.87 2.97
CA ASP A 60 9.83 8.09 1.95
C ASP A 60 9.40 6.60 1.96
N GLU A 61 8.25 6.28 2.57
CA GLU A 61 7.76 4.90 2.66
C GLU A 61 6.90 4.50 1.45
N PHE A 62 6.08 5.42 0.91
CA PHE A 62 5.20 5.17 -0.22
C PHE A 62 5.87 5.57 -1.54
N LEU A 63 6.86 4.77 -1.94
CA LEU A 63 7.71 5.06 -3.09
C LEU A 63 6.98 4.83 -4.42
N CYS A 64 7.28 5.71 -5.39
CA CYS A 64 6.78 5.64 -6.76
C CYS A 64 7.96 5.65 -7.73
N LEU A 65 7.92 4.82 -8.77
CA LEU A 65 8.95 4.80 -9.82
C LEU A 65 9.00 6.11 -10.62
N GLN A 66 7.84 6.73 -10.85
CA GLN A 66 7.70 7.98 -11.60
C GLN A 66 6.74 8.93 -10.87
N GLY A 67 5.47 8.94 -11.29
CA GLY A 67 4.40 9.71 -10.66
C GLY A 67 3.67 8.90 -9.60
N LYS A 68 2.94 9.61 -8.73
CA LYS A 68 1.98 8.99 -7.80
C LYS A 68 0.83 8.35 -8.57
N PRO A 69 0.21 7.28 -8.04
CA PRO A 69 -1.00 6.73 -8.64
C PRO A 69 -2.13 7.77 -8.61
N ILE A 70 -2.88 7.82 -9.70
CA ILE A 70 -4.16 8.50 -9.82
C ILE A 70 -5.22 7.42 -9.65
N TRP A 71 -5.76 7.32 -8.44
CA TRP A 71 -6.81 6.37 -8.07
C TRP A 71 -8.14 6.76 -8.74
N VAL A 72 -8.91 5.75 -9.18
CA VAL A 72 -10.28 5.97 -9.64
C VAL A 72 -11.21 6.12 -8.43
N GLY A 73 -11.03 5.25 -7.43
CA GLY A 73 -11.73 5.31 -6.15
C GLY A 73 -10.79 5.60 -4.98
N GLU A 74 -11.05 4.95 -3.86
CA GLU A 74 -10.19 5.07 -2.67
C GLU A 74 -8.79 4.49 -2.93
N PRO A 75 -7.73 5.09 -2.38
CA PRO A 75 -6.38 4.53 -2.46
C PRO A 75 -6.33 3.11 -1.89
N SER A 76 -5.64 2.20 -2.58
CA SER A 76 -5.45 0.82 -2.12
C SER A 76 -3.99 0.44 -2.27
N TRP A 77 -3.14 0.80 -1.32
CA TRP A 77 -1.70 0.56 -1.44
C TRP A 77 -1.33 -0.85 -1.02
N PHE A 78 -0.56 -1.59 -1.83
CA PHE A 78 -0.16 -2.94 -1.44
C PHE A 78 0.99 -2.99 -0.45
N PHE A 79 0.96 -4.00 0.41
CA PHE A 79 2.03 -4.33 1.34
C PHE A 79 2.59 -5.72 1.06
N HIS A 80 3.88 -5.88 1.33
CA HIS A 80 4.55 -7.16 1.25
C HIS A 80 5.58 -7.30 2.37
N GLN A 81 5.50 -8.39 3.15
CA GLN A 81 6.38 -8.65 4.30
C GLN A 81 6.46 -7.45 5.27
N GLY A 82 5.31 -6.85 5.58
CA GLY A 82 5.18 -5.72 6.50
C GLY A 82 5.74 -4.40 5.96
N LYS A 83 5.94 -4.27 4.65
CA LYS A 83 6.43 -3.04 4.01
C LYS A 83 5.53 -2.58 2.86
N PRO A 84 5.31 -1.27 2.68
CA PRO A 84 4.65 -0.77 1.49
C PRO A 84 5.40 -1.22 0.23
N MET A 85 4.69 -1.69 -0.77
CA MET A 85 5.26 -1.97 -2.08
C MET A 85 5.55 -0.67 -2.83
N VAL A 86 6.44 -0.71 -3.82
CA VAL A 86 6.74 0.42 -4.68
C VAL A 86 5.71 0.48 -5.80
N PHE A 87 5.05 1.62 -5.99
CA PHE A 87 4.18 1.84 -7.15
C PHE A 87 5.03 2.00 -8.41
N LEU A 88 4.74 1.20 -9.44
CA LEU A 88 5.53 1.17 -10.67
C LEU A 88 4.83 1.89 -11.82
N HIS A 89 3.55 1.55 -12.06
CA HIS A 89 2.81 2.06 -13.20
C HIS A 89 1.30 1.87 -13.02
N GLN A 90 0.50 2.63 -13.79
CA GLN A 90 -0.93 2.36 -13.95
C GLN A 90 -1.31 2.37 -15.42
N VAL A 91 -2.28 1.55 -15.81
CA VAL A 91 -2.79 1.44 -17.18
C VAL A 91 -4.30 1.45 -17.17
N LEU A 92 -4.90 2.35 -17.96
CA LEU A 92 -6.33 2.31 -18.27
C LEU A 92 -6.57 1.31 -19.40
N VAL A 93 -7.38 0.29 -19.16
CA VAL A 93 -7.82 -0.63 -20.21
C VAL A 93 -8.86 0.10 -21.07
N SER A 94 -8.47 0.48 -22.29
CA SER A 94 -9.31 1.34 -23.12
C SER A 94 -10.71 0.75 -23.38
N PRO A 95 -11.80 1.50 -23.15
CA PRO A 95 -13.16 1.11 -23.57
C PRO A 95 -13.30 0.85 -25.08
N SER A 96 -12.41 1.42 -25.90
CA SER A 96 -12.42 1.23 -27.35
C SER A 96 -11.71 -0.05 -27.79
N ALA A 97 -11.04 -0.79 -26.90
CA ALA A 97 -10.34 -2.04 -27.20
C ALA A 97 -11.31 -3.23 -27.35
N GLN A 98 -12.32 -3.08 -28.20
CA GLN A 98 -13.40 -4.06 -28.40
C GLN A 98 -12.91 -5.44 -28.85
N HIS A 99 -11.71 -5.51 -29.45
CA HIS A 99 -11.09 -6.76 -29.89
C HIS A 99 -10.63 -7.68 -28.75
N ILE A 100 -10.53 -7.19 -27.51
CA ILE A 100 -10.15 -7.99 -26.32
C ILE A 100 -11.25 -8.08 -25.25
N LYS A 101 -12.45 -7.53 -25.51
CA LYS A 101 -13.54 -7.41 -24.51
C LYS A 101 -14.01 -8.73 -23.90
N GLU A 102 -13.82 -9.84 -24.60
CA GLU A 102 -14.21 -11.18 -24.12
C GLU A 102 -13.12 -11.82 -23.23
N ARG A 103 -11.95 -11.18 -23.11
CA ARG A 103 -10.79 -11.70 -22.37
C ARG A 103 -10.44 -10.86 -21.14
N ILE A 104 -10.83 -9.59 -21.13
CA ILE A 104 -10.54 -8.65 -20.03
C ILE A 104 -11.63 -7.57 -19.97
N SER A 105 -11.91 -7.08 -18.75
CA SER A 105 -12.79 -5.95 -18.51
C SER A 105 -12.22 -4.67 -19.14
N LEU A 106 -13.06 -3.94 -19.88
CA LEU A 106 -12.70 -2.65 -20.46
C LEU A 106 -13.18 -1.51 -19.56
N GLY A 107 -12.40 -0.42 -19.51
CA GLY A 107 -12.67 0.76 -18.67
C GLY A 107 -12.00 0.71 -17.30
N ASP A 108 -11.48 -0.45 -16.90
CA ASP A 108 -10.80 -0.62 -15.63
C ASP A 108 -9.40 -0.02 -15.64
N THR A 109 -8.94 0.44 -14.47
CA THR A 109 -7.57 0.89 -14.27
C THR A 109 -6.78 -0.15 -13.47
N VAL A 110 -5.67 -0.61 -14.05
CA VAL A 110 -4.74 -1.56 -13.43
C VAL A 110 -3.57 -0.81 -12.84
N TYR A 111 -3.28 -1.03 -11.56
CA TYR A 111 -2.14 -0.47 -10.82
C TYR A 111 -1.12 -1.58 -10.57
N VAL A 112 0.15 -1.33 -10.87
CA VAL A 112 1.24 -2.31 -10.75
C VAL A 112 2.17 -1.91 -9.61
N PHE A 113 2.42 -2.84 -8.71
CA PHE A 113 3.30 -2.68 -7.56
C PHE A 113 4.44 -3.70 -7.60
N GLY A 114 5.62 -3.32 -7.11
CA GLY A 114 6.78 -4.19 -6.98
C GLY A 114 7.34 -4.19 -5.56
N SER A 115 7.87 -5.31 -5.10
CA SER A 115 8.59 -5.39 -3.82
C SER A 115 9.64 -6.49 -3.83
N LYS A 116 10.62 -6.37 -2.94
CA LYS A 116 11.57 -7.45 -2.67
C LYS A 116 10.92 -8.46 -1.74
N HIS A 117 10.91 -9.71 -2.14
CA HIS A 117 10.56 -10.85 -1.31
C HIS A 117 11.83 -11.45 -0.72
N LEU A 118 11.95 -11.40 0.60
CA LEU A 118 13.07 -11.98 1.34
C LEU A 118 12.73 -13.40 1.79
N LEU A 119 13.58 -14.35 1.42
CA LEU A 119 13.51 -15.73 1.89
C LEU A 119 14.63 -15.97 2.91
N LYS A 120 14.26 -16.07 4.18
CA LYS A 120 15.18 -16.41 5.25
C LYS A 120 15.59 -17.89 5.13
N ARG A 121 16.88 -18.16 5.01
CA ARG A 121 17.43 -19.53 4.96
C ARG A 121 18.60 -19.67 5.93
N PRO A 122 18.84 -20.88 6.48
CA PRO A 122 19.99 -21.13 7.35
C PRO A 122 21.34 -20.82 6.69
N THR A 123 21.42 -20.90 5.36
CA THR A 123 22.65 -20.69 4.57
C THR A 123 22.85 -19.25 4.09
N GLY A 124 22.01 -18.32 4.55
CA GLY A 124 22.01 -16.92 4.12
C GLY A 124 20.74 -16.53 3.37
N ASP A 125 20.36 -15.27 3.53
CA ASP A 125 19.13 -14.72 2.95
C ASP A 125 19.27 -14.58 1.42
N ILE A 126 18.23 -15.00 0.71
CA ILE A 126 18.09 -14.73 -0.72
C ILE A 126 16.88 -13.83 -0.94
N TRP A 127 16.88 -13.08 -2.03
CA TRP A 127 15.77 -12.22 -2.39
C TRP A 127 15.38 -12.38 -3.85
N THR A 128 14.11 -12.16 -4.12
CA THR A 128 13.54 -12.08 -5.47
C THR A 128 12.64 -10.85 -5.55
N ASP A 129 12.45 -10.29 -6.74
CA ASP A 129 11.40 -9.28 -6.94
C ASP A 129 10.06 -9.98 -7.13
N ILE A 130 9.01 -9.43 -6.52
CA ILE A 130 7.63 -9.82 -6.73
C ILE A 130 6.83 -8.62 -7.25
N TYR A 131 5.83 -8.92 -8.07
CA TYR A 131 4.93 -7.91 -8.62
C TYR A 131 3.50 -8.30 -8.31
N ARG A 132 2.67 -7.32 -7.99
CA ARG A 132 1.23 -7.49 -7.75
C ARG A 132 0.46 -6.41 -8.49
N THR A 133 -0.80 -6.72 -8.79
CA THR A 133 -1.70 -5.80 -9.48
C THR A 133 -2.97 -5.56 -8.70
N ILE A 134 -3.46 -4.32 -8.73
CA ILE A 134 -4.78 -3.94 -8.23
C ILE A 134 -5.57 -3.46 -9.42
N VAL A 135 -6.84 -3.82 -9.49
CA VAL A 135 -7.75 -3.34 -10.52
C VAL A 135 -8.84 -2.51 -9.85
N GLN A 136 -9.06 -1.29 -10.33
CA GLN A 136 -10.25 -0.53 -9.99
C GLN A 136 -11.17 -0.43 -11.18
N THR A 137 -12.46 -0.67 -10.96
CA THR A 137 -13.50 -0.45 -11.98
C THR A 137 -13.58 1.04 -12.32
N TYR A 138 -14.28 1.38 -13.40
CA TYR A 138 -14.55 2.78 -13.74
C TYR A 138 -15.36 3.54 -12.65
N GLU A 139 -16.04 2.82 -11.77
CA GLU A 139 -16.79 3.36 -10.62
C GLU A 139 -15.89 3.56 -9.38
N GLY A 140 -14.64 3.11 -9.44
CA GLY A 140 -13.67 3.21 -8.36
C GLY A 140 -13.72 2.05 -7.36
N GLU A 141 -14.46 0.98 -7.67
CA GLU A 141 -14.47 -0.21 -6.83
C GLU A 141 -13.17 -1.00 -7.01
N THR A 142 -12.47 -1.29 -5.92
CA THR A 142 -11.28 -2.14 -5.95
C THR A 142 -11.71 -3.60 -6.11
N ALA A 143 -11.38 -4.20 -7.25
CA ALA A 143 -11.57 -5.62 -7.47
C ALA A 143 -10.53 -6.40 -6.64
N VAL A 144 -11.02 -7.21 -5.71
CA VAL A 144 -10.16 -8.07 -4.88
C VAL A 144 -9.77 -9.30 -5.70
N GLU A 145 -8.48 -9.61 -5.76
CA GLU A 145 -8.00 -10.89 -6.32
C GLU A 145 -8.72 -12.04 -5.59
N ILE A 146 -9.62 -12.74 -6.26
CA ILE A 146 -10.10 -14.04 -5.79
C ILE A 146 -8.95 -15.01 -6.04
N LEU A 147 -8.10 -15.19 -5.04
CA LEU A 147 -7.17 -16.31 -4.99
C LEU A 147 -8.00 -17.56 -4.65
N GLU A 148 -8.37 -18.35 -5.66
CA GLU A 148 -8.80 -19.74 -5.47
C GLU A 148 -7.61 -20.64 -5.09
#